data_AF-A0AAI8YL57-F1
#
_entry.id   AF-A0AAI8YL57-F1
#
_cell.length_a   1.000
_cell.length_b   1.000
_cell.length_c   1.000
_cell.angle_alpha   90.00
_cell.angle_beta   90.00
_cell.angle_gamma   90.00
#
_symmetry.space_group_name_H-M   'P 1'
#
loop_
_entity.id
_entity.type
_entity.pdbx_description
1 polymer ?
#
loop_
_entity_poly.entity_id
_entity_poly.type
_entity_poly.pdbx_seq_one_letter_code
_entity_poly.pdbx_strand_id
1 'polypeptide(L)'
;MRELDVARIIHNPQLRHDINFDPALHFCPNLEGEKGKRKQEKAIQFWNVLGTQLQLFVEDQDEFMRLFGHGEEWCLPLLLRSVEEIIQALIPARDRMYLDEGLNVDLIMQQFSKGMIDLEKLASWFSGVFKSHYAPMRDEWVAGCTLI
;
A
#
# COMPACT_ATOMS: atom_id res chain seq x y z
N MET A 1 7.45 2.04 16.97
CA MET A 1 6.02 2.36 16.78
C MET A 1 5.37 2.42 18.16
N ARG A 2 4.37 3.26 18.39
CA ARG A 2 3.40 2.99 19.47
C ARG A 2 2.05 2.93 18.76
N GLU A 3 1.65 1.71 18.43
CA GLU A 3 0.26 1.43 18.04
C GLU A 3 -0.69 2.06 19.06
N LEU A 4 -1.88 2.41 18.59
CA LEU A 4 -2.95 2.83 19.47
C LEU A 4 -3.39 1.61 20.28
N ASP A 5 -2.73 1.39 21.41
CA ASP A 5 -3.05 0.29 22.31
C ASP A 5 -4.49 0.46 22.79
N VAL A 6 -5.31 -0.58 22.61
CA VAL A 6 -6.71 -0.62 23.05
C VAL A 6 -6.82 -0.25 24.53
N ALA A 7 -5.80 -0.57 25.33
CA ALA A 7 -5.70 -0.14 26.71
C ALA A 7 -5.70 1.40 26.87
N ARG A 8 -5.04 2.15 25.99
CA ARG A 8 -5.00 3.63 26.06
C ARG A 8 -6.30 4.28 25.59
N ILE A 9 -7.00 3.65 24.64
CA ILE A 9 -8.36 4.05 24.26
C ILE A 9 -9.27 3.87 25.48
N ILE A 10 -9.12 2.76 26.19
CA ILE A 10 -9.92 2.44 27.37
C ILE A 10 -9.67 3.44 28.53
N HIS A 11 -8.44 3.90 28.74
CA HIS A 11 -8.10 4.76 29.87
C HIS A 11 -8.21 6.27 29.58
N ASN A 12 -8.54 6.67 28.34
CA ASN A 12 -8.74 8.07 27.99
C ASN A 12 -10.23 8.34 27.68
N PRO A 13 -11.00 8.88 28.64
CA PRO A 13 -12.43 9.16 28.46
C PRO A 13 -12.72 10.13 27.30
N GLN A 14 -11.82 11.07 27.03
CA GLN A 14 -11.94 12.00 25.91
C GLN A 14 -11.75 11.27 24.58
N LEU A 15 -10.71 10.44 24.46
CA LEU A 15 -10.49 9.65 23.24
C LEU A 15 -11.64 8.67 22.95
N ARG A 16 -12.24 8.08 24.00
CA ARG A 16 -13.46 7.26 23.84
C ARG A 16 -14.65 8.08 23.37
N HIS A 17 -14.79 9.30 23.88
CA HIS A 17 -15.88 10.17 23.49
C HIS A 17 -15.71 10.58 22.03
N ASP A 18 -14.51 11.02 21.64
CA ASP A 18 -14.22 11.48 20.29
C ASP A 18 -14.38 10.32 19.28
N ILE A 19 -13.94 9.10 19.60
CA ILE A 19 -14.16 7.92 18.74
C ILE A 19 -15.64 7.55 18.59
N ASN A 20 -16.45 7.69 19.65
CA ASN A 20 -17.86 7.28 19.63
C ASN A 20 -18.83 8.37 19.17
N PHE A 21 -18.47 9.65 19.32
CA PHE A 21 -19.39 10.77 19.20
C PHE A 21 -18.92 11.89 18.28
N ASP A 22 -17.66 11.88 17.80
CA ASP A 22 -17.21 12.82 16.78
C ASP A 22 -17.26 12.17 15.37
N PRO A 23 -18.34 12.39 14.60
CA PRO A 23 -18.43 11.92 13.22
C PRO A 23 -17.43 12.59 12.26
N ALA A 24 -16.73 13.65 12.70
CA ALA A 24 -15.63 14.29 11.96
C ALA A 24 -14.24 13.76 12.36
N LEU A 25 -14.15 12.78 13.26
CA LEU A 25 -12.87 12.13 13.58
C LEU A 25 -12.38 11.35 12.37
N HIS A 26 -11.44 11.96 11.64
CA HIS A 26 -10.76 11.33 10.52
C HIS A 26 -9.42 10.76 10.96
N PHE A 27 -9.14 9.51 10.59
CA PHE A 27 -7.80 8.93 10.69
C PHE A 27 -6.90 9.53 9.61
N CYS A 28 -6.63 10.83 9.70
CA CYS A 28 -5.65 11.48 8.87
C CYS A 28 -4.25 11.03 9.33
N PRO A 29 -3.38 10.57 8.42
CA PRO A 29 -2.00 10.30 8.79
C PRO A 29 -1.40 11.57 9.39
N ASN A 30 -0.72 11.44 10.53
CA ASN A 30 -0.06 12.60 11.14
C ASN A 30 1.15 12.98 10.27
N LEU A 31 0.94 13.96 9.39
CA LEU A 31 1.96 14.51 8.48
C LEU A 31 2.76 15.64 9.12
N GLU A 32 2.37 16.10 10.32
CA GLU A 32 2.98 17.25 10.99
C GLU A 32 4.22 16.87 11.83
N GLY A 33 5.13 17.83 11.96
CA GLY A 33 6.37 17.70 12.72
C GLY A 33 7.49 16.92 12.00
N GLU A 34 8.66 16.83 12.65
CA GLU A 34 9.85 16.18 12.07
C GLU A 34 9.61 14.72 11.66
N LYS A 35 8.75 14.00 12.38
CA LYS A 35 8.45 12.59 12.08
C LYS A 35 7.66 12.44 10.79
N GLY A 36 6.69 13.32 10.54
CA GLY A 36 5.92 13.35 9.30
C GLY A 36 6.81 13.65 8.10
N LYS A 37 7.68 14.66 8.23
CA LYS A 37 8.68 15.02 7.20
C LYS A 37 9.62 13.85 6.88
N ARG A 38 10.23 13.24 7.89
CA ARG A 38 11.12 12.07 7.68
C ARG A 38 10.40 10.89 7.02
N LYS A 39 9.11 10.67 7.32
CA LYS A 39 8.31 9.62 6.68
C LYS A 39 8.05 9.94 5.21
N GLN A 40 7.72 11.19 4.88
CA GLN A 40 7.56 11.64 3.50
C GLN A 40 8.86 11.54 2.71
N GLU A 41 9.99 11.98 3.28
CA GLU A 41 11.31 11.87 2.65
C GLU A 41 11.66 10.42 2.30
N LYS A 42 11.44 9.49 3.22
CA LYS A 42 11.64 8.05 2.96
C LYS A 42 10.73 7.51 1.88
N ALA A 43 9.46 7.94 1.85
CA ALA A 43 8.53 7.53 0.81
C ALA A 43 8.99 8.03 -0.57
N ILE A 44 9.41 9.29 -0.66
CA ILE A 44 9.96 9.88 -1.90
C ILE A 44 11.20 9.09 -2.36
N GLN A 45 12.13 8.80 -1.45
CA GLN A 45 13.31 8.01 -1.76
C GLN A 45 12.94 6.63 -2.31
N PHE A 46 11.99 5.94 -1.66
CA PHE A 46 11.50 4.65 -2.12
C PHE A 46 10.93 4.71 -3.54
N TRP A 47 10.02 5.65 -3.80
CA TRP A 47 9.40 5.80 -5.12
C TRP A 47 10.40 6.17 -6.22
N ASN A 48 11.41 6.99 -5.90
CA ASN A 48 12.49 7.31 -6.83
C ASN A 48 13.33 6.07 -7.17
N VAL A 49 13.73 5.28 -6.16
CA VAL A 49 14.50 4.04 -6.37
C VAL A 49 13.70 3.05 -7.21
N LEU A 50 12.42 2.84 -6.89
CA LEU A 50 11.55 1.97 -7.67
C LEU A 50 11.43 2.45 -9.13
N GLY A 51 11.24 3.76 -9.33
CA GLY A 51 11.18 4.36 -10.66
C GLY A 51 12.46 4.12 -11.48
N THR A 52 13.62 4.34 -10.88
CA THR A 52 14.92 4.08 -11.53
C THR A 52 15.10 2.59 -11.88
N GLN A 53 14.71 1.69 -10.98
CA GLN A 53 14.79 0.25 -11.23
C GLN A 53 13.85 -0.19 -12.38
N LEU A 54 12.63 0.33 -12.42
CA LEU A 54 11.68 0.07 -13.50
C LEU A 54 12.18 0.62 -14.84
N GLN A 55 12.76 1.82 -14.84
CA GLN A 55 13.34 2.41 -16.04
C GLN A 55 14.49 1.55 -16.56
N LEU A 56 15.40 1.13 -15.68
CA LEU A 56 16.50 0.23 -16.06
C LEU A 56 15.98 -1.09 -16.62
N PHE A 57 14.94 -1.68 -16.03
CA PHE A 57 14.32 -2.90 -16.55
C PHE A 57 13.82 -2.76 -17.99
N VAL A 58 13.26 -1.60 -18.34
CA VAL A 58 12.73 -1.33 -19.69
C VAL A 58 13.84 -0.99 -20.69
N GLU A 59 14.85 -0.22 -20.26
CA GLU A 59 15.93 0.26 -21.14
C GLU A 59 17.02 -0.79 -21.37
N ASP A 60 17.42 -1.51 -20.32
CA ASP A 60 18.50 -2.51 -20.34
C ASP A 60 18.18 -3.67 -19.37
N GLN A 61 17.39 -4.62 -19.89
CA GLN A 61 16.97 -5.79 -19.13
C GLN A 61 18.16 -6.66 -18.70
N ASP A 62 19.23 -6.74 -19.47
CA ASP A 62 20.40 -7.56 -19.15
C ASP A 62 21.16 -6.97 -17.94
N GLU A 63 21.40 -5.66 -17.94
CA GLU A 63 22.00 -4.95 -16.81
C GLU A 63 21.09 -5.01 -15.58
N PHE A 64 19.78 -4.84 -15.77
CA PHE A 64 18.81 -5.01 -14.69
C PHE A 64 18.91 -6.41 -14.07
N MET A 65 18.89 -7.47 -14.89
CA MET A 65 18.97 -8.85 -14.40
C MET A 65 20.32 -9.16 -13.77
N ARG A 66 21.40 -8.51 -14.21
CA ARG A 66 22.72 -8.62 -13.55
C ARG A 66 22.73 -8.00 -12.15
N LEU A 67 22.02 -6.88 -11.96
CA LEU A 67 21.97 -6.16 -10.68
C LEU A 67 20.92 -6.72 -9.72
N PHE A 68 19.77 -7.16 -10.23
CA PHE A 68 18.58 -7.50 -9.45
C PHE A 68 17.99 -8.90 -9.74
N GLY A 69 18.52 -9.63 -10.72
CA GLY A 69 17.96 -10.92 -11.17
C GLY A 69 18.13 -12.09 -10.20
N HIS A 70 18.85 -11.89 -9.09
CA HIS A 70 19.09 -12.93 -8.07
C HIS A 70 18.18 -12.83 -6.83
N GLY A 71 17.04 -12.11 -6.88
CA GLY A 71 15.99 -12.26 -5.86
C GLY A 71 15.22 -10.99 -5.49
N GLU A 72 14.90 -10.88 -4.19
CA GLU A 72 14.03 -9.86 -3.58
C GLU A 72 14.67 -8.47 -3.38
N GLU A 73 15.82 -8.21 -4.00
CA GLU A 73 16.67 -7.04 -3.70
C GLU A 73 16.21 -5.74 -4.37
N TRP A 74 15.10 -5.77 -5.09
CA TRP A 74 14.54 -4.58 -5.74
C TRP A 74 13.14 -4.26 -5.23
N CYS A 75 12.71 -3.01 -5.41
CA CYS A 75 11.60 -2.45 -4.64
C CYS A 75 10.22 -3.04 -4.98
N LEU A 76 10.03 -3.60 -6.18
CA LEU A 76 8.73 -4.07 -6.64
C LEU A 76 8.18 -5.28 -5.85
N PRO A 77 8.93 -6.39 -5.67
CA PRO A 77 8.49 -7.50 -4.81
C PRO A 77 8.11 -7.04 -3.40
N LEU A 78 8.92 -6.17 -2.79
CA LEU A 78 8.69 -5.63 -1.45
C LEU A 78 7.39 -4.81 -1.39
N LEU A 79 7.13 -3.99 -2.41
CA LEU A 79 5.90 -3.24 -2.53
C LEU A 79 4.69 -4.18 -2.61
N LEU A 80 4.74 -5.17 -3.50
CA LEU A 80 3.64 -6.11 -3.72
C LEU A 80 3.32 -6.92 -2.46
N ARG A 81 4.35 -7.43 -1.75
CA ARG A 81 4.14 -8.13 -0.47
C ARG A 81 3.59 -7.21 0.62
N SER A 82 4.08 -5.97 0.69
CA SER A 82 3.51 -4.99 1.63
C SER A 82 2.03 -4.72 1.34
N VAL A 83 1.66 -4.62 0.06
CA VAL A 83 0.27 -4.45 -0.37
C VAL A 83 -0.57 -5.68 -0.02
N GLU A 84 -0.05 -6.88 -0.25
CA GLU A 84 -0.67 -8.15 0.14
C GLU A 84 -0.96 -8.19 1.65
N GLU A 85 0.04 -7.91 2.49
CA GLU A 85 -0.11 -7.86 3.95
C GLU A 85 -1.15 -6.84 4.40
N ILE A 86 -1.15 -5.64 3.79
CA ILE A 86 -2.12 -4.59 4.10
C ILE A 86 -3.54 -5.05 3.74
N ILE A 87 -3.74 -5.62 2.55
CA ILE A 87 -5.05 -6.11 2.13
C ILE A 87 -5.49 -7.27 3.02
N GLN A 88 -4.58 -8.19 3.36
CA GLN A 88 -4.85 -9.34 4.23
C GLN A 88 -5.31 -8.91 5.64
N ALA A 89 -4.77 -7.80 6.14
CA ALA A 89 -5.19 -7.21 7.42
C ALA A 89 -6.58 -6.56 7.36
N LEU A 90 -7.03 -6.17 6.16
CA LEU A 90 -8.27 -5.42 5.96
C LEU A 90 -9.45 -6.30 5.52
N ILE A 91 -9.18 -7.50 4.99
CA ILE A 91 -10.23 -8.45 4.57
C ILE A 91 -10.55 -9.53 5.62
N PRO A 92 -11.80 -10.02 5.67
CA PRO A 92 -12.19 -11.15 6.51
C PRO A 92 -11.41 -12.44 6.16
N ALA A 93 -11.18 -13.31 7.15
CA ALA A 93 -10.40 -14.54 6.98
C ALA A 93 -10.89 -15.46 5.84
N ARG A 94 -12.21 -15.51 5.61
CA ARG A 94 -12.84 -16.30 4.54
C ARG A 94 -12.43 -15.84 3.13
N ASP A 95 -12.06 -14.56 2.98
CA ASP A 95 -11.75 -13.93 1.69
C ASP A 95 -10.23 -13.96 1.41
N ARG A 96 -9.41 -14.48 2.33
CA ARG A 96 -7.95 -14.56 2.19
C ARG A 96 -7.50 -15.50 1.08
N MET A 97 -8.21 -16.60 0.86
CA MET A 97 -7.89 -17.52 -0.24
C MET A 97 -7.97 -16.83 -1.61
N TYR A 98 -8.93 -15.91 -1.78
CA TYR A 98 -9.07 -15.12 -3.00
C TYR A 98 -7.92 -14.10 -3.16
N LEU A 99 -7.40 -13.56 -2.05
CA LEU A 99 -6.22 -12.70 -2.04
C LEU A 99 -4.97 -13.48 -2.48
N ASP A 100 -4.73 -14.66 -1.90
CA ASP A 100 -3.55 -15.48 -2.21
C ASP A 100 -3.53 -15.92 -3.69
N GLU A 101 -4.70 -16.19 -4.28
CA GLU A 101 -4.82 -16.52 -5.70
C GLU A 101 -4.62 -15.31 -6.63
N GLY A 102 -5.14 -14.16 -6.24
CA GLY A 102 -5.15 -12.96 -7.08
C GLY A 102 -3.89 -12.11 -7.00
N LEU A 103 -3.19 -12.14 -5.87
CA LEU A 103 -1.96 -11.39 -5.61
C LEU A 103 -0.80 -12.32 -5.24
N ASN A 104 -0.61 -13.40 -6.01
CA ASN A 104 0.56 -14.25 -5.85
C ASN A 104 1.82 -13.51 -6.34
N VAL A 105 2.57 -12.92 -5.40
CA VAL A 105 3.73 -12.07 -5.72
C VAL A 105 4.79 -12.84 -6.50
N ASP A 106 5.08 -14.09 -6.14
CA ASP A 106 6.09 -14.88 -6.84
C ASP A 106 5.71 -15.12 -8.30
N LEU A 107 4.43 -15.44 -8.58
CA LEU A 107 3.92 -15.60 -9.94
C LEU A 107 3.97 -14.29 -10.72
N ILE A 108 3.57 -13.18 -10.10
CA ILE A 108 3.62 -11.85 -10.71
C ILE A 108 5.06 -11.50 -11.09
N MET A 109 6.02 -11.73 -10.19
CA MET A 109 7.44 -11.47 -10.44
C MET A 109 8.03 -12.38 -11.52
N GLN A 110 7.58 -13.64 -11.61
CA GLN A 110 7.95 -14.55 -12.70
C GLN A 110 7.40 -14.10 -14.06
N GLN A 111 6.18 -13.56 -14.10
CA GLN A 111 5.60 -13.01 -15.33
C GLN A 111 6.29 -11.71 -15.72
N PHE A 112 6.57 -10.85 -14.72
CA PHE A 112 7.27 -9.59 -14.89
C PHE A 112 8.65 -9.80 -15.51
N SER A 113 9.48 -10.70 -14.95
CA SER A 113 10.84 -10.94 -15.45
C SER A 113 10.88 -11.48 -16.89
N LYS A 114 9.80 -12.09 -17.36
CA LYS A 114 9.64 -12.59 -18.73
C LYS A 114 8.96 -11.58 -19.66
N GLY A 115 8.61 -10.39 -19.18
CA GLY A 115 7.87 -9.38 -19.96
C GLY A 115 6.43 -9.79 -20.30
N MET A 116 5.85 -10.74 -19.55
CA MET A 116 4.51 -11.29 -19.79
C MET A 116 3.46 -10.81 -18.79
N ILE A 117 3.80 -9.85 -17.93
CA ILE A 117 2.86 -9.35 -16.93
C ILE A 117 1.69 -8.62 -17.59
N ASP A 118 0.48 -9.00 -17.20
CA ASP A 118 -0.74 -8.31 -17.59
C ASP A 118 -1.12 -7.31 -16.48
N LEU A 119 -0.63 -6.07 -16.63
CA LEU A 119 -0.88 -5.00 -15.67
C LEU A 119 -2.34 -4.55 -15.65
N GLU A 120 -3.05 -4.66 -16.77
CA GLU A 120 -4.47 -4.30 -16.85
C GLU A 120 -5.31 -5.29 -16.04
N LYS A 121 -5.02 -6.59 -16.18
CA LYS A 121 -5.66 -7.63 -15.37
C LYS A 121 -5.35 -7.46 -13.88
N LEU A 122 -4.11 -7.17 -13.53
CA LEU A 122 -3.72 -6.92 -12.13
C LEU A 122 -4.44 -5.68 -11.54
N ALA A 123 -4.48 -4.58 -12.29
CA ALA A 123 -5.18 -3.36 -11.87
C ALA A 123 -6.69 -3.56 -11.73
N SER A 124 -7.30 -4.29 -12.67
CA SER A 124 -8.71 -4.66 -12.63
C SER A 124 -9.04 -5.52 -11.41
N TRP A 125 -8.16 -6.48 -11.09
CA TRP A 125 -8.30 -7.30 -9.90
C TRP A 125 -8.23 -6.47 -8.61
N PHE A 126 -7.24 -5.57 -8.48
CA PHE A 126 -7.17 -4.62 -7.36
C PHE A 126 -8.45 -3.78 -7.24
N SER A 127 -8.98 -3.26 -8.36
CA SER A 127 -10.23 -2.51 -8.38
C SER A 127 -11.40 -3.34 -7.83
N GLY A 128 -11.50 -4.60 -8.23
CA GLY A 128 -12.53 -5.53 -7.75
C GLY A 128 -12.43 -5.80 -6.24
N VAL A 129 -11.22 -6.05 -5.75
CA VAL A 129 -10.93 -6.23 -4.32
C VAL A 129 -11.34 -4.99 -3.53
N PHE A 130 -10.90 -3.81 -3.99
CA PHE A 130 -11.21 -2.56 -3.29
C PHE A 130 -12.72 -2.27 -3.27
N LYS A 131 -13.42 -2.46 -4.38
CA LYS A 131 -14.89 -2.28 -4.44
C LYS A 131 -15.66 -3.27 -3.55
N SER A 132 -15.12 -4.46 -3.32
CA SER A 132 -15.80 -5.52 -2.57
C SER A 132 -15.61 -5.39 -1.05
N HIS A 133 -14.43 -4.91 -0.63
CA HIS A 133 -14.06 -4.85 0.79
C HIS A 133 -14.08 -3.44 1.37
N TYR A 134 -13.97 -2.43 0.52
CA TYR A 134 -14.06 -1.04 0.91
C TYR A 134 -15.37 -0.54 0.31
N ALA A 135 -16.24 -0.03 1.18
CA ALA A 135 -17.46 0.66 0.76
C ALA A 135 -17.13 1.62 -0.39
N PRO A 136 -18.05 1.81 -1.35
CA PRO A 136 -17.84 2.67 -2.52
C PRO A 136 -17.09 3.90 -2.06
N MET A 137 -15.89 4.10 -2.61
CA MET A 137 -15.03 5.20 -2.23
C MET A 137 -15.89 6.44 -2.12
N ARG A 138 -15.66 7.17 -1.03
CA ARG A 138 -16.26 8.45 -0.68
C ARG A 138 -16.01 9.43 -1.84
N ASP A 139 -16.78 9.32 -2.91
CA ASP A 139 -16.52 9.89 -4.25
C ASP A 139 -16.82 11.41 -4.35
N GLU A 140 -16.88 12.15 -3.24
CA GLU A 140 -17.07 13.61 -3.30
C GLU A 140 -16.16 14.45 -2.37
N TRP A 141 -15.33 13.87 -1.49
CA TRP A 141 -14.66 14.68 -0.44
C TRP A 141 -13.12 14.80 -0.53
N VAL A 142 -12.48 14.32 -1.60
CA VAL A 142 -11.01 14.54 -1.79
C VAL A 142 -10.72 15.80 -2.64
N ALA A 143 -11.75 16.55 -3.04
CA ALA A 143 -11.59 17.86 -3.70
C ALA A 143 -11.42 19.05 -2.71
N GLY A 144 -11.43 18.80 -1.40
CA GLY A 144 -11.47 19.84 -0.35
C GLY A 144 -10.17 20.08 0.42
N CYS A 145 -9.01 19.61 -0.05
CA CYS A 145 -7.71 19.94 0.56
C CYS A 145 -6.82 20.80 -0.34
N THR A 146 -7.45 21.66 -1.13
CA THR A 146 -6.79 22.85 -1.70
C THR A 146 -7.51 24.07 -1.11
N LEU A 147 -6.74 24.98 -0.49
CA LEU A 147 -7.16 26.19 0.24
C LEU A 147 -7.67 25.83 1.65
N ILE A 148 -6.97 26.15 2.76
CA ILE A 148 -6.35 27.42 3.17
C ILE A 148 -5.03 27.13 3.90
#